data_AF-A0A852JUJ5-F1
#
_entry.id   AF-A0A852JUJ5-F1
#
_cell.length_a   1.000
_cell.length_b   1.000
_cell.length_c   1.000
_cell.angle_alpha   90.00
_cell.angle_beta   90.00
_cell.angle_gamma   90.00
#
_symmetry.space_group_name_H-M   'P 1'
#
loop_
_entity.id
_entity.type
_entity.pdbx_description
1 polymer ?
#
loop_
_entity_poly.entity_id
_entity_poly.type
_entity_poly.pdbx_seq_one_letter_code
_entity_poly.pdbx_strand_id
1 'polypeptide(L)'
;ALKIAVVDIYHSRLKERQRRKNRDGDTWPFVPAVLERRYPKEVQELYETMRRFARILGPLEHDKFIESHACDFWMRQVVRAGCVCAAGARTYEHLKKSRDEERLKRTMLSEVLQYIQDSSACQQWLSRQADIDSGLTPTVPVPSTTGK
;
A
#
# COMPACT_ATOMS: atom_id res chain seq x y z
N ALA A 1 5.60 -30.66 -17.66
CA ALA A 1 4.35 -30.12 -18.20
C ALA A 1 3.48 -29.43 -17.14
N LEU A 2 3.05 -30.12 -16.06
CA LEU A 2 2.11 -29.59 -15.06
C LEU A 2 2.57 -28.28 -14.36
N LYS A 3 3.86 -28.15 -14.05
CA LYS A 3 4.42 -26.97 -13.37
C LYS A 3 4.32 -25.69 -14.20
N ILE A 4 4.45 -25.80 -15.53
CA ILE A 4 4.38 -24.65 -16.45
C ILE A 4 2.93 -24.21 -16.61
N ALA A 5 2.01 -25.17 -16.78
CA ALA A 5 0.57 -24.88 -16.86
C ALA A 5 0.03 -24.18 -15.60
N VAL A 6 0.52 -24.53 -14.41
CA VAL A 6 0.15 -23.85 -13.15
C VAL A 6 0.59 -22.39 -13.14
N VAL A 7 1.80 -22.11 -13.65
CA VAL A 7 2.33 -20.75 -13.76
C VAL A 7 1.54 -19.94 -14.80
N ASP A 8 1.15 -20.56 -15.91
CA ASP A 8 0.34 -19.91 -16.95
C ASP A 8 -1.07 -19.59 -16.46
N ILE A 9 -1.68 -20.49 -15.67
CA ILE A 9 -2.97 -20.25 -15.01
C ILE A 9 -2.84 -19.10 -14.00
N TYR A 10 -1.76 -19.08 -13.21
CA TYR A 10 -1.52 -18.01 -12.24
C TYR A 10 -1.42 -16.64 -12.92
N HIS A 11 -0.61 -16.51 -13.97
CA HIS A 11 -0.46 -15.27 -14.72
C HIS A 11 -1.74 -14.87 -15.45
N SER A 12 -2.50 -15.83 -15.99
CA SER A 12 -3.80 -15.57 -16.63
C SER A 12 -4.82 -15.02 -15.62
N ARG A 13 -4.87 -15.58 -14.41
CA ARG A 13 -5.75 -15.09 -13.33
C ARG A 13 -5.31 -13.73 -12.79
N LEU A 14 -4.01 -13.46 -12.76
CA LEU A 14 -3.47 -12.16 -12.34
C LEU A 14 -3.82 -11.06 -13.35
N LYS A 15 -3.66 -11.33 -14.65
CA LYS A 15 -4.06 -10.42 -15.74
C LYS A 15 -5.57 -10.17 -15.73
N GLU A 16 -6.39 -11.20 -15.50
CA GLU A 16 -7.85 -11.04 -15.41
C GLU A 16 -8.28 -10.20 -14.20
N ARG A 17 -7.61 -10.33 -13.04
CA ARG A 17 -7.84 -9.45 -11.89
C ARG A 17 -7.49 -8.01 -12.19
N GLN A 18 -6.36 -7.77 -12.84
CA GLN A 18 -5.96 -6.42 -13.24
C GLN A 18 -6.93 -5.82 -14.27
N ARG A 19 -7.41 -6.63 -15.23
CA ARG A 19 -8.42 -6.20 -16.20
C ARG A 19 -9.74 -5.81 -15.54
N ARG A 20 -10.22 -6.57 -14.55
CA ARG A 20 -11.42 -6.21 -13.77
C ARG A 20 -11.20 -4.91 -12.99
N LYS A 21 -10.08 -4.81 -12.27
CA LYS A 21 -9.70 -3.58 -11.55
C LYS A 21 -9.60 -2.35 -12.46
N ASN A 22 -9.14 -2.52 -13.71
CA ASN A 22 -9.01 -1.43 -14.67
C ASN A 22 -10.32 -1.10 -15.42
N ARG A 23 -11.25 -2.05 -15.54
CA ARG A 23 -12.56 -1.83 -16.19
C ARG A 23 -13.59 -1.28 -15.21
N ASP A 24 -13.47 -1.67 -13.94
CA ASP A 24 -14.15 -1.07 -12.80
C ASP A 24 -13.40 0.20 -12.37
N GLY A 25 -13.07 1.07 -13.34
CA GLY A 25 -12.56 2.41 -13.08
C GLY A 25 -13.54 3.13 -12.16
N ASP A 26 -13.08 3.45 -10.95
CA ASP A 26 -13.72 4.20 -9.86
C ASP A 26 -15.14 3.82 -9.43
N THR A 27 -15.78 2.85 -10.08
CA THR A 27 -17.08 2.32 -9.69
C THR A 27 -16.86 1.07 -8.87
N TRP A 28 -16.72 1.28 -7.56
CA TRP A 28 -16.80 0.24 -6.54
C TRP A 28 -18.02 -0.68 -6.77
N PRO A 29 -18.00 -1.94 -6.27
CA PRO A 29 -19.12 -2.87 -6.41
C PRO A 29 -20.31 -2.40 -5.56
N PHE A 30 -20.99 -1.34 -5.99
CA PHE A 30 -21.86 -0.57 -5.13
C PHE A 30 -23.33 -1.00 -5.21
N VAL A 31 -23.78 -1.73 -6.23
CA VAL A 31 -25.23 -1.70 -6.53
C VAL A 31 -26.04 -3.01 -6.35
N PRO A 32 -25.61 -4.25 -6.68
CA PRO A 32 -26.55 -5.38 -6.53
C PRO A 32 -26.40 -6.20 -5.22
N ALA A 33 -25.17 -6.60 -4.84
CA ALA A 33 -25.00 -7.63 -3.80
C ALA A 33 -25.10 -7.11 -2.34
N VAL A 34 -24.90 -5.80 -2.12
CA VAL A 34 -25.04 -5.18 -0.79
C VAL A 34 -26.46 -4.66 -0.57
N LEU A 35 -27.14 -4.19 -1.61
CA LEU A 35 -28.55 -3.79 -1.52
C LEU A 35 -29.48 -5.00 -1.26
N GLU A 36 -29.12 -6.19 -1.76
CA GLU A 36 -29.82 -7.44 -1.44
C GLU A 36 -29.68 -7.88 0.03
N ARG A 37 -28.75 -7.31 0.79
CA ARG A 37 -28.57 -7.60 2.23
C ARG A 37 -28.94 -6.37 3.04
N ARG A 38 -30.17 -6.35 3.56
CA ARG A 38 -30.71 -5.50 4.65
C ARG A 38 -29.86 -4.26 4.98
N TYR A 39 -30.46 -3.08 4.82
CA TYR A 39 -29.90 -1.79 5.25
C TYR A 39 -29.15 -1.87 6.60
N PRO A 40 -28.03 -1.16 6.77
CA PRO A 40 -27.38 -1.02 8.08
C PRO A 40 -28.37 -0.58 9.17
N LYS A 41 -28.11 -0.93 10.42
CA LYS A 41 -29.06 -0.69 11.54
C LYS A 41 -29.47 0.78 11.63
N GLU A 42 -28.52 1.68 11.41
CA GLU A 42 -28.72 3.13 11.42
C GLU A 42 -29.71 3.58 10.33
N VAL A 43 -29.60 3.00 9.15
CA VAL A 43 -30.50 3.27 8.02
C VAL A 43 -31.87 2.63 8.25
N GLN A 44 -31.93 1.47 8.90
CA GLN A 44 -33.20 0.84 9.31
C GLN A 44 -33.94 1.67 10.36
N GLU A 45 -33.24 2.16 11.38
CA GLU A 45 -33.82 3.03 12.41
C GLU A 45 -34.39 4.32 11.82
N LEU A 46 -33.66 4.91 10.84
CA LEU A 46 -34.17 6.04 10.09
C LEU A 46 -35.43 5.67 9.28
N TYR A 47 -35.40 4.54 8.56
CA TYR A 47 -36.55 4.06 7.80
C TYR A 47 -37.79 3.89 8.69
N GLU A 48 -37.63 3.26 9.86
CA GLU A 48 -38.73 3.07 10.82
C GLU A 48 -39.29 4.39 11.35
N THR A 49 -38.41 5.35 11.65
CA THR A 49 -38.78 6.71 12.10
C THR A 49 -39.52 7.47 11.01
N MET A 50 -39.04 7.37 9.77
CA MET A 50 -39.56 8.09 8.62
C MET A 50 -40.81 7.46 8.01
N ARG A 51 -41.08 6.18 8.31
CA ARG A 51 -42.20 5.40 7.76
C ARG A 51 -43.57 6.09 7.87
N ARG A 52 -43.79 6.87 8.95
CA ARG A 52 -45.04 7.62 9.15
C ARG A 52 -45.24 8.73 8.12
N PHE A 53 -44.15 9.29 7.59
CA PHE A 53 -44.17 10.36 6.59
C PHE A 53 -44.30 9.84 5.16
N ALA A 54 -44.11 8.54 4.92
CA ALA A 54 -44.29 7.93 3.59
C ALA A 54 -45.69 8.18 3.01
N ARG A 55 -46.71 8.24 3.88
CA ARG A 55 -48.10 8.52 3.47
C ARG A 55 -48.34 9.99 3.12
N ILE A 56 -47.51 10.90 3.65
CA ILE A 56 -47.63 12.36 3.47
C ILE A 56 -46.85 12.81 2.23
N LEU A 57 -45.62 12.31 2.07
CA LEU A 57 -44.70 12.71 1.00
C LEU A 57 -44.95 11.99 -0.33
N GLY A 58 -45.66 10.86 -0.29
CA GLY A 58 -45.73 9.94 -1.42
C GLY A 58 -44.71 8.79 -1.24
N PRO A 59 -45.09 7.53 -1.53
CA PRO A 59 -44.18 6.39 -1.36
C PRO A 59 -42.88 6.53 -2.16
N LEU A 60 -42.95 7.09 -3.37
CA LEU A 60 -41.80 7.19 -4.27
C LEU A 60 -40.77 8.21 -3.77
N GLU A 61 -41.23 9.36 -3.28
CA GLU A 61 -40.40 10.42 -2.73
C GLU A 61 -39.74 9.99 -1.41
N HIS A 62 -40.50 9.27 -0.58
CA HIS A 62 -39.99 8.69 0.65
C HIS A 62 -38.90 7.65 0.37
N ASP A 63 -39.13 6.74 -0.56
CA ASP A 63 -38.14 5.69 -0.87
C ASP A 63 -36.86 6.28 -1.46
N LYS A 64 -36.96 7.29 -2.34
CA LYS A 64 -35.80 8.05 -2.83
C LYS A 64 -35.01 8.73 -1.71
N PHE A 65 -35.70 9.29 -0.72
CA PHE A 65 -35.04 9.90 0.44
C PHE A 65 -34.25 8.85 1.25
N ILE A 66 -34.85 7.69 1.50
CA ILE A 66 -34.19 6.59 2.23
C ILE A 66 -33.00 6.05 1.45
N GLU A 67 -33.14 5.84 0.14
CA GLU A 67 -32.04 5.40 -0.74
C GLU A 67 -30.89 6.41 -0.76
N SER A 68 -31.20 7.71 -0.87
CA SER A 68 -30.20 8.78 -0.81
C SER A 68 -29.44 8.75 0.50
N HIS A 69 -30.14 8.61 1.63
CA HIS A 69 -29.50 8.55 2.94
C HIS A 69 -28.62 7.31 3.10
N ALA A 70 -29.09 6.15 2.61
CA ALA A 70 -28.31 4.93 2.62
C ALA A 70 -27.01 5.10 1.81
N CYS A 71 -27.10 5.71 0.63
CA CYS A 71 -25.96 6.01 -0.22
C CYS A 71 -24.93 6.92 0.48
N ASP A 72 -25.41 8.03 1.08
CA ASP A 72 -24.57 8.97 1.83
C ASP A 72 -23.88 8.31 3.02
N PHE A 73 -24.60 7.47 3.76
CA PHE A 73 -24.05 6.71 4.89
C PHE A 73 -22.89 5.82 4.41
N TRP A 74 -23.09 5.07 3.34
CA TRP A 74 -22.06 4.22 2.76
C TRP A 74 -20.86 5.02 2.26
N MET A 75 -21.07 6.13 1.56
CA MET A 75 -19.98 7.00 1.10
C MET A 75 -19.12 7.48 2.27
N ARG A 76 -19.73 7.89 3.38
CA ARG A 76 -18.99 8.31 4.59
C ARG A 76 -18.14 7.19 5.16
N GLN A 77 -18.63 5.95 5.17
CA GLN A 77 -17.86 4.79 5.63
C GLN A 77 -16.67 4.50 4.71
N VAL A 78 -16.87 4.56 3.39
CA VAL A 78 -15.81 4.35 2.40
C VAL A 78 -14.72 5.41 2.54
N VAL A 79 -15.10 6.69 2.63
CA VAL A 79 -14.13 7.79 2.82
C VAL A 79 -13.35 7.60 4.12
N ARG A 80 -14.03 7.26 5.23
CA ARG A 80 -13.37 7.02 6.51
C ARG A 80 -12.37 5.87 6.43
N ALA A 81 -12.76 4.74 5.82
CA ALA A 81 -11.88 3.60 5.63
C ALA A 81 -10.68 3.96 4.75
N GLY A 82 -10.89 4.69 3.66
CA GLY A 82 -9.84 5.19 2.77
C GLY A 82 -8.82 6.08 3.49
N CYS A 83 -9.29 7.01 4.33
CA CYS A 83 -8.41 7.85 5.15
C CYS A 83 -7.56 7.05 6.14
N VAL A 84 -8.14 6.05 6.80
CA VAL A 84 -7.43 5.15 7.73
C VAL A 84 -6.39 4.32 6.99
N CYS A 85 -6.75 3.75 5.84
CA CYS A 85 -5.81 2.99 5.00
C CYS A 85 -4.65 3.87 4.52
N ALA A 86 -4.92 5.10 4.09
CA ALA A 86 -3.89 6.03 3.65
C ALA A 86 -2.96 6.45 4.80
N ALA A 87 -3.50 6.68 6.00
CA ALA A 87 -2.70 6.95 7.20
C ALA A 87 -1.81 5.75 7.55
N GLY A 88 -2.36 4.53 7.54
CA GLY A 88 -1.59 3.30 7.78
C GLY A 88 -0.49 3.07 6.74
N ALA A 89 -0.76 3.37 5.47
CA ALA A 89 0.22 3.27 4.38
C ALA A 89 1.41 4.23 4.59
N ARG A 90 1.14 5.48 4.95
CA ARG A 90 2.19 6.46 5.28
C ARG A 90 3.04 6.02 6.46
N THR A 91 2.41 5.55 7.54
CA THR A 91 3.13 5.02 8.71
C THR A 91 4.01 3.83 8.34
N TYR A 92 3.49 2.89 7.54
CA TYR A 92 4.26 1.75 7.07
C TYR A 92 5.47 2.18 6.22
N GLU A 93 5.29 3.15 5.32
CA GLU A 93 6.37 3.66 4.49
C GLU A 93 7.51 4.28 5.31
N HIS A 94 7.16 5.10 6.32
CA HIS A 94 8.14 5.65 7.25
C HIS A 94 8.89 4.57 8.02
N LEU A 95 8.18 3.57 8.58
CA LEU A 95 8.79 2.47 9.32
C LEU A 95 9.66 1.59 8.41
N LYS A 96 9.23 1.36 7.17
CA LYS A 96 10.00 0.62 6.17
C LYS A 96 11.32 1.32 5.86
N LYS A 97 11.29 2.63 5.62
CA LYS A 97 12.49 3.43 5.38
C LYS A 97 13.48 3.33 6.55
N SER A 98 12.99 3.53 7.78
CA SER A 98 13.83 3.44 8.98
C SER A 98 14.46 2.05 9.15
N ARG A 99 13.69 0.98 8.92
CA ARG A 99 14.21 -0.39 8.97
C ARG A 99 15.29 -0.62 7.91
N ASP A 100 15.07 -0.14 6.69
CA ASP A 100 15.98 -0.36 5.58
C ASP A 100 17.30 0.42 5.81
N GLU A 101 17.25 1.63 6.37
CA GLU A 101 18.42 2.39 6.85
C GLU A 101 19.20 1.65 7.95
N GLU A 102 18.50 1.08 8.93
CA GLU A 102 19.14 0.33 10.01
C GLU A 102 19.80 -0.96 9.50
N ARG A 103 19.18 -1.64 8.54
CA ARG A 103 19.79 -2.80 7.86
C ARG A 103 21.05 -2.41 7.12
N LEU A 104 21.04 -1.28 6.42
CA LEU A 104 22.23 -0.75 5.75
C LEU A 104 23.37 -0.46 6.75
N LYS A 105 23.08 0.19 7.89
CA LYS A 105 24.10 0.44 8.93
C LYS A 105 24.74 -0.85 9.44
N ARG A 106 23.95 -1.92 9.62
CA ARG A 106 24.45 -3.23 10.07
C ARG A 106 25.30 -3.93 9.02
N THR A 107 24.92 -3.85 7.74
CA THR A 107 25.75 -4.40 6.65
C THR A 107 27.07 -3.65 6.57
N MET A 108 27.03 -2.32 6.62
CA MET A 108 28.22 -1.46 6.65
C MET A 108 29.16 -1.82 7.82
N LEU A 109 28.62 -1.96 9.03
CA LEU A 109 29.41 -2.38 10.19
C LEU A 109 30.03 -3.78 9.96
N SER A 110 29.26 -4.72 9.40
CA SER A 110 29.75 -6.06 9.12
C SER A 110 30.90 -6.06 8.10
N GLU A 111 30.83 -5.18 7.09
CA GLU A 111 31.90 -4.97 6.11
C GLU A 111 33.15 -4.38 6.78
N VAL A 112 33.02 -3.36 7.64
CA VAL A 112 34.16 -2.81 8.40
C VAL A 112 34.84 -3.88 9.23
N LEU A 113 34.06 -4.70 9.93
CA LEU A 113 34.58 -5.76 10.79
C LEU A 113 35.40 -6.80 10.00
N GLN A 114 35.15 -6.96 8.70
CA GLN A 114 35.95 -7.84 7.84
C GLN A 114 37.38 -7.33 7.64
N TYR A 115 37.59 -6.00 7.66
CA TYR A 115 38.89 -5.38 7.45
C TYR A 115 39.64 -5.06 8.75
N ILE A 116 39.06 -5.35 9.92
CA ILE A 116 39.61 -4.90 11.21
C ILE A 116 41.00 -5.46 11.54
N GLN A 117 41.37 -6.60 10.96
CA GLN A 117 42.70 -7.21 11.13
C GLN A 117 43.77 -6.49 10.31
N ASP A 118 43.39 -5.83 9.21
CA ASP A 118 44.29 -5.02 8.38
C ASP A 118 43.94 -3.53 8.53
N SER A 119 44.71 -2.86 9.39
CA SER A 119 44.54 -1.44 9.69
C SER A 119 44.55 -0.57 8.42
N SER A 120 45.35 -0.94 7.42
CA SER A 120 45.47 -0.18 6.16
C SER A 120 44.24 -0.35 5.26
N ALA A 121 43.72 -1.57 5.15
CA ALA A 121 42.50 -1.85 4.40
C ALA A 121 41.26 -1.23 5.05
N CYS A 122 41.20 -1.23 6.39
CA CYS A 122 40.13 -0.60 7.15
C CYS A 122 40.10 0.93 6.93
N GLN A 123 41.25 1.60 6.98
CA GLN A 123 41.33 3.04 6.69
C GLN A 123 40.95 3.38 5.25
N GLN A 124 41.35 2.56 4.27
CA GLN A 124 40.96 2.78 2.87
C GLN A 124 39.46 2.60 2.65
N TRP A 125 38.84 1.60 3.29
CA TRP A 125 37.39 1.41 3.21
C TRP A 125 36.64 2.60 3.83
N LEU A 126 37.07 3.06 5.01
CA LEU A 126 36.46 4.23 5.68
C LEU A 126 36.59 5.51 4.86
N SER A 127 37.76 5.74 4.23
CA SER A 127 37.97 6.89 3.35
C SER A 127 37.06 6.83 2.14
N ARG A 128 36.95 5.68 1.47
CA ARG A 128 36.05 5.50 0.32
C ARG A 128 34.60 5.73 0.71
N GLN A 129 34.20 5.32 1.92
CA GLN A 129 32.85 5.55 2.37
C GLN A 129 32.57 7.03 2.65
N ALA A 130 33.52 7.75 3.25
CA ALA A 130 33.41 9.20 3.46
C ALA A 130 33.32 9.98 2.13
N ASP A 131 34.03 9.51 1.09
CA ASP A 131 33.94 10.08 -0.26
C ASP A 131 32.53 9.86 -0.87
N ILE A 132 31.97 8.65 -0.72
CA ILE A 132 30.60 8.33 -1.18
C ILE A 132 29.57 9.19 -0.45
N ASP A 133 29.69 9.33 0.87
CA ASP A 133 28.75 10.10 1.69
C ASP A 133 28.83 11.61 1.40
N SER A 134 29.99 12.11 0.97
CA SER A 134 30.18 13.49 0.51
C SER A 134 29.77 13.73 -0.95
N GLY A 135 29.27 12.70 -1.64
CA GLY A 135 28.81 12.79 -3.02
C GLY A 135 29.92 12.75 -4.07
N LEU A 136 31.16 12.43 -3.67
CA LEU A 136 32.28 12.21 -4.56
C LEU A 136 32.24 10.75 -5.05
N THR A 137 32.16 10.54 -6.36
CA THR A 137 32.30 9.19 -6.94
C THR A 137 33.73 8.69 -6.70
N PRO A 138 33.95 7.54 -6.03
CA PRO A 138 35.29 7.08 -5.71
C PRO A 138 36.07 6.82 -6.99
N THR A 139 37.18 7.53 -7.17
CA THR A 139 38.16 7.19 -8.19
C THR A 139 38.79 5.86 -7.77
N VAL A 140 38.53 4.80 -8.54
CA VAL A 140 39.11 3.47 -8.33
C VAL A 140 40.64 3.61 -8.25
N PRO A 141 41.30 3.23 -7.13
CA PRO A 141 42.75 3.20 -7.12
C PRO A 141 43.23 2.08 -8.03
N VAL A 142 44.00 2.43 -9.05
CA VAL A 142 44.80 1.50 -9.84
C VAL A 142 45.73 0.77 -8.85
N PRO A 143 45.75 -0.58 -8.82
CA PRO A 143 46.69 -1.29 -7.97
C PRO A 143 48.11 -0.98 -8.44
N SER A 144 48.89 -0.30 -7.59
CA SER A 144 50.32 -0.11 -7.78
C SER A 144 51.01 -1.47 -7.69
N THR A 145 51.25 -2.09 -8.84
CA THR A 145 52.15 -3.23 -8.97
C THR A 145 53.59 -2.75 -8.86
N THR A 146 54.14 -2.75 -7.65
CA THR A 146 55.59 -2.76 -7.39
C THR A 146 55.78 -3.73 -6.22
N GLY A 147 56.24 -4.98 -6.37
CA GLY A 147 57.06 -5.54 -7.43
C GLY A 147 58.55 -5.52 -7.05
N LYS A 148 58.89 -6.27 -5.98
CA LYS A 148 60.23 -6.59 -5.43
C LYS A 148 60.93 -5.51 -4.61
#